data_AF-A0ABD2K0S3-F1
#
_entry.id   AF-A0ABD2K0S3-F1
#
_cell.length_a   1.000
_cell.length_b   1.000
_cell.length_c   1.000
_cell.angle_alpha   90.00
_cell.angle_beta   90.00
_cell.angle_gamma   90.00
#
_symmetry.space_group_name_H-M   'P 1'
#
loop_
_entity.id
_entity.type
_entity.pdbx_description
1 polymer ?
#
loop_
_entity_poly.entity_id
_entity_poly.type
_entity_poly.pdbx_seq_one_letter_code
_entity_poly.pdbx_strand_id
1 'polypeptide(L)'
;MNSSRVCVKSQRVSSQAAPAQSSNLAEVGTDLSAMTMALQQKDFVGFIMLKNLLEIEQNMRRIRYSQRPQLGINDKIALCSNIAMPLYVLCNGFYSVQQNCEVLCTPGGVVPIKCFKTSFYHKDSVAMRMGDKLLCKAIEPFSRLKLSNEEFVLIRAIIYSHMVSPGLSDQAQKLLFTEAEKYASLLMRIVQISYGAAPGALRYVELMGLIECVFNAGAKHRQLLTYISNVLDPNFDRVMPPMLAKISTKGPVELHQLLPY
;
A
#
# COMPACT_ATOMS: atom_id res chain seq x y z
N MET A 1 -61.32 10.02 2.47
CA MET A 1 -61.88 10.07 3.84
C MET A 1 -61.02 11.01 4.66
N ASN A 2 -61.59 12.17 4.98
CA ASN A 2 -61.02 13.20 5.86
C ASN A 2 -60.97 12.68 7.30
N SER A 3 -59.92 13.03 8.05
CA SER A 3 -60.08 13.22 9.50
C SER A 3 -59.03 14.20 10.03
N SER A 4 -59.45 15.46 10.12
CA SER A 4 -58.82 16.53 10.91
C SER A 4 -59.18 16.37 12.39
N ARG A 5 -58.23 16.53 13.31
CA ARG A 5 -58.49 16.97 14.71
C ARG A 5 -57.29 17.78 15.21
N VAL A 6 -57.45 19.09 15.33
CA VAL A 6 -57.91 19.87 16.51
C VAL A 6 -56.75 20.26 17.43
N CYS A 7 -56.59 21.58 17.49
CA CYS A 7 -55.65 22.38 18.26
C CYS A 7 -56.09 22.48 19.73
N VAL A 8 -55.13 22.43 20.67
CA VAL A 8 -55.31 22.97 22.03
C VAL A 8 -54.11 23.86 22.34
N LYS A 9 -54.39 25.16 22.49
CA LYS A 9 -53.47 26.16 23.05
C LYS A 9 -53.39 25.98 24.57
N SER A 10 -52.19 26.04 25.12
CA SER A 10 -51.98 26.39 26.52
C SER A 10 -50.84 27.41 26.62
N GLN A 11 -51.20 28.64 26.95
CA GLN A 11 -50.30 29.66 27.45
C GLN A 11 -50.09 29.42 28.94
N ARG A 12 -48.87 29.56 29.46
CA ARG A 12 -48.60 30.47 30.58
C ARG A 12 -47.12 30.57 30.98
N VAL A 13 -46.78 31.83 31.27
CA VAL A 13 -45.85 32.35 32.29
C VAL A 13 -44.36 32.35 31.97
N SER A 14 -43.96 33.54 31.57
CA SER A 14 -42.67 34.19 31.76
C SER A 14 -42.11 34.10 33.18
N SER A 15 -40.85 33.67 33.29
CA SER A 15 -39.94 34.10 34.36
C SER A 15 -38.60 34.48 33.74
N GLN A 16 -38.25 35.76 33.86
CA GLN A 16 -36.95 36.32 33.53
C GLN A 16 -35.88 35.71 34.45
N ALA A 17 -34.76 35.26 33.88
CA ALA A 17 -33.53 34.99 34.57
C ALA A 17 -32.36 35.65 33.81
N ALA A 18 -31.44 36.23 34.57
CA ALA A 18 -30.31 37.08 34.17
C ALA A 18 -29.30 36.38 33.23
N PRO A 19 -28.43 37.14 32.52
CA PRO A 19 -27.56 36.58 31.50
C PRO A 19 -26.34 35.90 32.16
N ALA A 20 -26.25 34.58 32.05
CA ALA A 20 -25.01 33.86 32.29
C ALA A 20 -24.16 33.90 31.03
N GLN A 21 -23.01 34.56 31.11
CA GLN A 21 -21.93 34.46 30.12
C GLN A 21 -21.45 33.00 30.09
N SER A 22 -21.88 32.23 29.09
CA SER A 22 -21.33 30.91 28.76
C SER A 22 -20.79 30.90 27.33
N SER A 23 -19.70 31.63 27.12
CA SER A 23 -18.84 31.46 25.96
C SER A 23 -17.52 30.84 26.44
N ASN A 24 -17.04 29.81 25.74
CA ASN A 24 -15.69 29.21 25.80
C ASN A 24 -15.54 27.78 26.37
N LEU A 25 -16.59 26.99 26.54
CA LEU A 25 -16.43 25.55 26.85
C LEU A 25 -16.92 24.59 25.75
N ALA A 26 -17.71 25.06 24.79
CA ALA A 26 -18.16 24.24 23.65
C ALA A 26 -17.10 24.13 22.53
N GLU A 27 -16.24 25.14 22.35
CA GLU A 27 -15.18 25.11 21.31
C GLU A 27 -14.01 24.18 21.68
N VAL A 28 -13.70 24.04 22.98
CA VAL A 28 -12.58 23.20 23.45
C VAL A 28 -12.90 21.70 23.35
N GLY A 29 -14.18 21.31 23.47
CA GLY A 29 -14.62 19.91 23.36
C GLY A 29 -14.60 19.37 21.92
N THR A 30 -14.91 20.21 20.93
CA THR A 30 -14.79 19.87 19.51
C THR A 30 -13.33 19.72 19.07
N ASP A 31 -12.42 20.50 19.65
CA ASP A 31 -11.01 20.50 19.27
C ASP A 31 -10.25 19.28 19.82
N LEU A 32 -10.60 18.79 21.01
CA LEU A 32 -10.00 17.59 21.60
C LEU A 32 -10.45 16.29 20.91
N SER A 33 -11.73 16.22 20.50
CA SER A 33 -12.25 15.12 19.67
C SER A 33 -11.61 15.11 18.28
N ALA A 34 -11.47 16.29 17.65
CA ALA A 34 -10.78 16.45 16.37
C ALA A 34 -9.28 16.12 16.47
N MET A 35 -8.59 16.51 17.55
CA MET A 35 -7.19 16.12 17.81
C MET A 35 -7.04 14.61 18.02
N THR A 36 -7.97 13.98 18.73
CA THR A 36 -7.93 12.53 19.00
C THR A 36 -8.21 11.73 17.72
N MET A 37 -9.16 12.19 16.89
CA MET A 37 -9.39 11.63 15.55
C MET A 37 -8.22 11.87 14.61
N ALA A 38 -7.60 13.06 14.64
CA ALA A 38 -6.43 13.37 13.81
C ALA A 38 -5.20 12.55 14.21
N LEU A 39 -5.02 12.24 15.50
CA LEU A 39 -4.00 11.31 15.98
C LEU A 39 -4.30 9.87 15.52
N GLN A 40 -5.55 9.40 15.61
CA GLN A 40 -5.94 8.09 15.07
C GLN A 40 -5.78 8.00 13.53
N GLN A 41 -5.96 9.11 12.82
CA GLN A 41 -5.85 9.15 11.36
C GLN A 41 -4.41 9.22 10.86
N LYS A 42 -3.50 9.83 11.64
CA LYS A 42 -2.04 9.82 11.38
C LYS A 42 -1.46 8.40 11.46
N ASP A 43 -1.98 7.57 12.37
CA ASP A 43 -1.52 6.17 12.54
C ASP A 43 -2.06 5.21 11.48
N PHE A 44 -3.17 5.55 10.82
CA PHE A 44 -3.89 4.62 9.95
C PHE A 44 -3.12 4.26 8.66
N VAL A 45 -2.44 5.22 8.05
CA VAL A 45 -1.64 4.98 6.83
C VAL A 45 -0.43 4.09 7.14
N GLY A 46 0.27 4.37 8.25
CA GLY A 46 1.37 3.54 8.74
C GLY A 46 0.92 2.12 9.06
N PHE A 47 -0.24 1.96 9.70
CA PHE A 47 -0.82 0.65 10.01
C PHE A 47 -1.16 -0.18 8.77
N ILE A 48 -1.75 0.44 7.73
CA ILE A 48 -2.03 -0.25 6.46
C ILE A 48 -0.74 -0.74 5.79
N MET A 49 0.29 0.10 5.76
CA MET A 49 1.57 -0.27 5.18
C MET A 49 2.24 -1.39 5.98
N LEU A 50 2.20 -1.32 7.31
CA LEU A 50 2.70 -2.37 8.21
C LEU A 50 2.00 -3.70 8.00
N LYS A 51 0.67 -3.72 7.92
CA LYS A 51 -0.11 -4.94 7.70
C LYS A 51 0.27 -5.61 6.37
N ASN A 52 0.37 -4.82 5.29
CA ASN A 52 0.75 -5.33 3.97
C ASN A 52 2.20 -5.85 3.95
N LEU A 53 3.12 -5.18 4.64
CA LEU A 53 4.52 -5.59 4.73
C LEU A 53 4.69 -6.85 5.59
N LEU A 54 3.94 -6.98 6.68
CA LEU A 54 3.89 -8.18 7.50
C LEU A 54 3.30 -9.37 6.71
N GLU A 55 2.26 -9.13 5.92
CA GLU A 55 1.69 -10.16 5.04
C GLU A 55 2.69 -10.58 3.95
N ILE A 56 3.46 -9.64 3.38
CA ILE A 56 4.56 -9.95 2.45
C ILE A 56 5.62 -10.82 3.15
N GLU A 57 5.98 -10.52 4.40
CA GLU A 57 6.95 -11.25 5.20
C GLU A 57 6.47 -12.67 5.56
N GLN A 58 5.20 -12.82 5.95
CA GLN A 58 4.57 -14.12 6.22
C GLN A 58 4.45 -14.97 4.96
N ASN A 59 4.11 -14.38 3.83
CA ASN A 59 4.07 -15.09 2.56
C ASN A 59 5.47 -15.51 2.09
N MET A 60 6.49 -14.69 2.35
CA MET A 60 7.89 -15.06 2.21
C MET A 60 8.29 -16.23 3.13
N ARG A 61 7.66 -16.40 4.30
CA ARG A 61 7.83 -17.60 5.16
C ARG A 61 7.19 -18.84 4.56
N ARG A 62 6.08 -18.72 3.83
CA ARG A 62 5.37 -19.87 3.25
C ARG A 62 6.05 -20.42 1.99
N ILE A 63 6.49 -19.53 1.09
CA ILE A 63 7.25 -19.93 -0.12
C ILE A 63 8.59 -20.60 0.27
N ARG A 64 9.14 -20.21 1.43
CA ARG A 64 10.37 -20.74 2.05
C ARG A 64 10.37 -22.26 2.31
N TYR A 65 9.22 -22.93 2.40
CA TYR A 65 9.18 -24.35 2.78
C TYR A 65 9.39 -25.32 1.62
N SER A 66 9.30 -24.87 0.36
CA SER A 66 9.28 -25.81 -0.76
C SER A 66 10.61 -25.91 -1.51
N GLN A 67 11.39 -24.82 -1.69
CA GLN A 67 12.65 -24.88 -2.47
C GLN A 67 13.65 -23.77 -2.05
N ARG A 68 14.84 -24.12 -1.53
CA ARG A 68 16.18 -23.50 -1.80
C ARG A 68 17.23 -23.59 -0.66
N PRO A 69 18.53 -23.44 -1.02
CA PRO A 69 19.61 -23.01 -0.12
C PRO A 69 19.24 -21.71 0.63
N GLN A 70 19.60 -21.61 1.90
CA GLN A 70 19.24 -20.48 2.74
C GLN A 70 19.96 -19.20 2.27
N LEU A 71 19.24 -18.26 1.64
CA LEU A 71 19.72 -16.88 1.46
C LEU A 71 20.22 -16.34 2.80
N GLY A 72 21.38 -15.68 2.79
CA GLY A 72 21.92 -15.01 3.97
C GLY A 72 20.93 -13.97 4.51
N ILE A 73 21.01 -13.66 5.79
CA ILE A 73 20.13 -12.65 6.40
C ILE A 73 20.27 -11.29 5.70
N ASN A 74 21.48 -10.95 5.29
CA ASN A 74 21.80 -9.71 4.57
C ASN A 74 21.13 -9.68 3.19
N ASP A 75 21.22 -10.77 2.44
CA ASP A 75 20.57 -10.90 1.13
C ASP A 75 19.04 -10.83 1.25
N LYS A 76 18.47 -11.43 2.30
CA LYS A 76 17.02 -11.34 2.58
C LYS A 76 16.61 -9.89 2.83
N ILE A 77 17.37 -9.15 3.64
CA ILE A 77 17.09 -7.74 3.92
C ILE A 77 17.21 -6.92 2.64
N ALA A 78 18.29 -7.11 1.86
CA ALA A 78 18.50 -6.41 0.60
C ALA A 78 17.36 -6.70 -0.39
N LEU A 79 17.01 -7.97 -0.60
CA LEU A 79 15.90 -8.36 -1.46
C LEU A 79 14.59 -7.71 -1.02
N CYS A 80 14.19 -7.91 0.24
CA CYS A 80 12.96 -7.34 0.80
C CYS A 80 12.91 -5.83 0.65
N SER A 81 14.03 -5.14 0.89
CA SER A 81 14.12 -3.69 0.76
C SER A 81 13.81 -3.21 -0.66
N ASN A 82 14.21 -3.98 -1.67
CA ASN A 82 14.01 -3.62 -3.08
C ASN A 82 12.60 -3.98 -3.60
N ILE A 83 12.05 -5.12 -3.17
CA ILE A 83 10.77 -5.62 -3.73
C ILE A 83 9.53 -5.28 -2.91
N ALA A 84 9.67 -4.75 -1.69
CA ALA A 84 8.55 -4.43 -0.81
C ALA A 84 7.50 -3.52 -1.47
N MET A 85 7.93 -2.40 -2.07
CA MET A 85 7.01 -1.46 -2.72
C MET A 85 6.40 -2.01 -4.03
N PRO A 86 7.18 -2.66 -4.93
CA PRO A 86 6.60 -3.41 -6.05
C PRO A 86 5.52 -4.41 -5.62
N LEU A 87 5.79 -5.23 -4.60
CA LEU A 87 4.81 -6.21 -4.11
C LEU A 87 3.56 -5.55 -3.52
N TYR A 88 3.71 -4.42 -2.81
CA TYR A 88 2.57 -3.63 -2.36
C TYR A 88 1.66 -3.23 -3.52
N VAL A 89 2.25 -2.71 -4.62
CA VAL A 89 1.49 -2.31 -5.80
C VAL A 89 0.85 -3.52 -6.48
N LEU A 90 1.57 -4.62 -6.67
CA LEU A 90 1.04 -5.84 -7.28
C LEU A 90 -0.18 -6.36 -6.50
N CYS A 91 -0.03 -6.55 -5.19
CA CYS A 91 -1.09 -7.10 -4.35
C CYS A 91 -2.32 -6.20 -4.36
N ASN A 92 -2.16 -4.90 -4.07
CA ASN A 92 -3.29 -3.99 -4.03
C ASN A 92 -3.93 -3.84 -5.42
N GLY A 93 -3.15 -3.76 -6.49
CA GLY A 93 -3.66 -3.67 -7.86
C GLY A 93 -4.52 -4.88 -8.23
N PHE A 94 -4.06 -6.09 -7.91
CA PHE A 94 -4.82 -7.32 -8.11
C PHE A 94 -6.15 -7.31 -7.34
N TYR A 95 -6.10 -7.08 -6.02
CA TYR A 95 -7.32 -7.10 -5.19
C TYR A 95 -8.29 -5.96 -5.51
N SER A 96 -7.80 -4.83 -6.00
CA SER A 96 -8.64 -3.72 -6.46
C SER A 96 -9.52 -4.13 -7.64
N VAL A 97 -8.95 -4.82 -8.63
CA VAL A 97 -9.73 -5.33 -9.76
C VAL A 97 -10.75 -6.36 -9.30
N GLN A 98 -10.37 -7.27 -8.39
CA GLN A 98 -11.29 -8.26 -7.82
C GLN A 98 -12.46 -7.62 -7.05
N GLN A 99 -12.22 -6.46 -6.44
CA GLN A 99 -13.23 -5.70 -5.69
C GLN A 99 -13.93 -4.63 -6.55
N ASN A 100 -13.71 -4.59 -7.87
CA ASN A 100 -14.24 -3.55 -8.77
C ASN A 100 -13.93 -2.12 -8.30
N CYS A 101 -12.74 -1.90 -7.72
CA CYS A 101 -12.27 -0.60 -7.30
C CYS A 101 -11.52 0.10 -8.45
N GLU A 102 -11.91 1.35 -8.76
CA GLU A 102 -11.27 2.21 -9.77
C GLU A 102 -9.93 2.81 -9.31
N VAL A 103 -9.52 2.51 -8.08
CA VAL A 103 -8.29 2.99 -7.44
C VAL A 103 -7.68 1.85 -6.64
N LEU A 104 -6.40 1.96 -6.30
CA LEU A 104 -5.75 0.98 -5.42
C LEU A 104 -6.51 0.89 -4.08
N CYS A 105 -6.88 -0.33 -3.72
CA CYS A 105 -7.44 -0.73 -2.46
C CYS A 105 -6.66 -1.92 -1.89
N THR A 106 -6.72 -2.06 -0.56
CA THR A 106 -6.12 -3.20 0.13
C THR A 106 -7.02 -4.42 0.03
N PRO A 107 -6.52 -5.63 0.35
CA PRO A 107 -7.37 -6.82 0.47
C PRO A 107 -8.55 -6.64 1.43
N GLY A 108 -8.43 -5.73 2.42
CA GLY A 108 -9.50 -5.39 3.36
C GLY A 108 -10.44 -4.27 2.89
N GLY A 109 -10.38 -3.84 1.63
CA GLY A 109 -11.25 -2.79 1.08
C GLY A 109 -10.86 -1.36 1.46
N VAL A 110 -9.72 -1.17 2.14
CA VAL A 110 -9.26 0.17 2.50
C VAL A 110 -8.69 0.85 1.27
N VAL A 111 -9.12 2.08 1.00
CA VAL A 111 -8.69 2.89 -0.15
C VAL A 111 -7.69 3.96 0.32
N PRO A 112 -6.37 3.76 0.13
CA PRO A 112 -5.36 4.65 0.71
C PRO A 112 -5.49 6.10 0.25
N ILE A 113 -5.92 6.35 -0.99
CA ILE A 113 -6.07 7.73 -1.49
C ILE A 113 -7.15 8.52 -0.72
N LYS A 114 -8.20 7.85 -0.21
CA LYS A 114 -9.19 8.50 0.65
C LYS A 114 -8.55 8.94 1.96
N CYS A 115 -7.70 8.09 2.54
CA CYS A 115 -6.95 8.41 3.75
C CYS A 115 -6.00 9.59 3.51
N PHE A 116 -5.33 9.65 2.35
CA PHE A 116 -4.51 10.79 1.96
C PHE A 116 -5.32 12.09 1.89
N LYS A 117 -6.48 12.06 1.21
CA LYS A 117 -7.36 13.23 1.05
C LYS A 117 -7.97 13.75 2.34
N THR A 118 -8.11 12.91 3.36
CA THR A 118 -8.67 13.30 4.66
C THR A 118 -7.62 13.48 5.76
N SER A 119 -6.34 13.21 5.47
CA SER A 119 -5.25 13.31 6.45
C SER A 119 -4.59 14.69 6.43
N PHE A 120 -3.59 14.89 7.29
CA PHE A 120 -2.74 16.07 7.32
C PHE A 120 -2.12 16.42 5.95
N TYR A 121 -1.90 15.43 5.08
CA TYR A 121 -1.21 15.60 3.80
C TYR A 121 -2.07 16.26 2.69
N HIS A 122 -3.37 16.41 2.87
CA HIS A 122 -4.28 16.86 1.81
C HIS A 122 -4.00 18.28 1.28
N LYS A 123 -3.35 19.13 2.08
CA LYS A 123 -3.01 20.51 1.69
C LYS A 123 -1.73 20.58 0.85
N ASP A 124 -0.90 19.54 0.88
CA ASP A 124 0.35 19.53 0.13
C ASP A 124 0.13 19.06 -1.32
N SER A 125 0.23 20.01 -2.25
CA SER A 125 -0.03 19.75 -3.67
C SER A 125 0.94 18.74 -4.30
N VAL A 126 2.17 18.64 -3.79
CA VAL A 126 3.21 17.73 -4.31
C VAL A 126 2.88 16.30 -3.91
N ALA A 127 2.65 16.06 -2.62
CA ALA A 127 2.24 14.77 -2.09
C ALA A 127 0.92 14.31 -2.68
N MET A 128 -0.07 15.20 -2.84
CA MET A 128 -1.35 14.85 -3.46
C MET A 128 -1.18 14.45 -4.93
N ARG A 129 -0.35 15.14 -5.70
CA ARG A 129 -0.06 14.78 -7.09
C ARG A 129 0.70 13.44 -7.20
N MET A 130 1.64 13.18 -6.31
CA MET A 130 2.37 11.91 -6.25
C MET A 130 1.43 10.76 -5.83
N GLY A 131 0.61 10.99 -4.80
CA GLY A 131 -0.41 10.07 -4.32
C GLY A 131 -1.45 9.74 -5.39
N ASP A 132 -1.95 10.73 -6.15
CA ASP A 132 -2.89 10.50 -7.25
C ASP A 132 -2.29 9.63 -8.36
N LYS A 133 -1.07 9.97 -8.82
CA LYS A 133 -0.36 9.18 -9.84
C LYS A 133 -0.15 7.73 -9.39
N LEU A 134 0.16 7.51 -8.13
CA LEU A 134 0.41 6.18 -7.60
C LEU A 134 -0.90 5.43 -7.32
N LEU A 135 -1.79 6.02 -6.54
CA LEU A 135 -2.94 5.33 -5.93
C LEU A 135 -4.16 5.30 -6.85
N CYS A 136 -4.28 6.26 -7.77
CA CYS A 136 -5.36 6.29 -8.76
C CYS A 136 -4.91 5.69 -10.09
N LYS A 137 -3.75 6.09 -10.63
CA LYS A 137 -3.38 5.73 -12.01
C LYS A 137 -2.68 4.37 -12.12
N ALA A 138 -2.06 3.85 -11.06
CA ALA A 138 -1.36 2.57 -11.15
C ALA A 138 -2.29 1.36 -11.32
N ILE A 139 -3.61 1.53 -11.17
CA ILE A 139 -4.60 0.46 -11.35
C ILE A 139 -4.93 0.15 -12.81
N GLU A 140 -4.67 1.10 -13.73
CA GLU A 140 -5.08 0.99 -15.12
C GLU A 140 -4.51 -0.27 -15.81
N PRO A 141 -3.21 -0.63 -15.67
CA PRO A 141 -2.68 -1.86 -16.25
C PRO A 141 -3.37 -3.12 -15.71
N PHE A 142 -3.72 -3.13 -14.43
CA PHE A 142 -4.40 -4.27 -13.80
C PHE A 142 -5.83 -4.42 -14.32
N SER A 143 -6.55 -3.30 -14.44
CA SER A 143 -7.94 -3.29 -14.93
C SER A 143 -8.03 -3.74 -16.38
N ARG A 144 -7.04 -3.37 -17.19
CA ARG A 144 -6.90 -3.84 -18.57
C ARG A 144 -6.59 -5.33 -18.65
N LEU A 145 -5.63 -5.80 -17.84
CA LEU A 145 -5.13 -7.17 -17.96
C LEU A 145 -6.04 -8.21 -17.26
N LYS A 146 -6.76 -7.85 -16.19
CA LYS A 146 -7.63 -8.75 -15.42
C LYS A 146 -6.96 -10.09 -15.12
N LEU A 147 -5.91 -10.06 -14.30
CA LEU A 147 -5.10 -11.24 -14.00
C LEU A 147 -5.94 -12.41 -13.45
N SER A 148 -5.64 -13.62 -13.90
CA SER A 148 -6.08 -14.84 -13.22
C SER A 148 -5.30 -15.03 -11.89
N ASN A 149 -5.77 -15.94 -11.04
CA ASN A 149 -5.07 -16.28 -9.80
C ASN A 149 -3.69 -16.90 -10.08
N GLU A 150 -3.61 -17.78 -11.07
CA GLU A 150 -2.37 -18.44 -11.50
C GLU A 150 -1.36 -17.43 -12.04
N GLU A 151 -1.79 -16.52 -12.91
CA GLU A 151 -0.97 -15.43 -13.43
C GLU A 151 -0.45 -14.56 -12.27
N PHE A 152 -1.32 -14.15 -11.35
CA PHE A 152 -0.96 -13.34 -10.19
C PHE A 152 0.09 -14.02 -9.30
N VAL A 153 -0.09 -15.30 -8.95
CA VAL A 153 0.85 -16.03 -8.09
C VAL A 153 2.22 -16.17 -8.75
N LEU A 154 2.28 -16.44 -10.05
CA LEU A 154 3.53 -16.58 -10.79
C LEU A 154 4.25 -15.25 -10.96
N ILE A 155 3.53 -14.18 -11.31
CA ILE A 155 4.09 -12.82 -11.36
C ILE A 155 4.69 -12.45 -9.99
N ARG A 156 3.97 -12.75 -8.92
CA ARG A 156 4.44 -12.52 -7.55
C ARG A 156 5.72 -13.31 -7.24
N ALA A 157 5.80 -14.58 -7.67
CA ALA A 157 6.99 -15.41 -7.51
C ALA A 157 8.20 -14.89 -8.31
N ILE A 158 7.97 -14.35 -9.51
CA ILE A 158 9.01 -13.68 -10.33
C ILE A 158 9.52 -12.44 -9.61
N ILE A 159 8.64 -11.60 -9.06
CA ILE A 159 9.05 -10.41 -8.28
C ILE A 159 9.83 -10.82 -7.02
N TYR A 160 9.41 -11.87 -6.31
CA TYR A 160 10.18 -12.41 -5.19
C TYR A 160 11.55 -12.95 -5.58
N SER A 161 11.76 -13.27 -6.84
CA SER A 161 13.01 -13.79 -7.38
C SER A 161 13.84 -12.70 -8.07
N HIS A 162 13.57 -11.42 -7.79
CA HIS A 162 14.25 -10.31 -8.45
C HIS A 162 15.74 -10.23 -8.06
N MET A 163 16.60 -10.58 -9.01
CA MET A 163 18.05 -10.67 -8.80
C MET A 163 18.78 -9.31 -8.87
N VAL A 164 18.20 -8.30 -9.50
CA VAL A 164 18.86 -6.99 -9.73
C VAL A 164 18.56 -6.05 -8.55
N SER A 165 18.91 -6.50 -7.34
CA SER A 165 18.71 -5.75 -6.12
C SER A 165 20.06 -5.34 -5.54
N PRO A 166 20.35 -4.05 -5.34
CA PRO A 166 21.63 -3.64 -4.77
C PRO A 166 21.74 -4.17 -3.32
N GLY A 167 22.94 -4.61 -2.95
CA GLY A 167 23.22 -5.25 -1.66
C GLY A 167 23.10 -6.78 -1.64
N LEU A 168 22.75 -7.43 -2.77
CA LEU A 168 22.78 -8.89 -2.89
C LEU A 168 24.18 -9.42 -3.20
N SER A 169 24.55 -10.51 -2.53
CA SER A 169 25.73 -11.31 -2.85
C SER A 169 25.61 -11.97 -4.23
N ASP A 170 26.75 -12.25 -4.89
CA ASP A 170 26.76 -12.94 -6.20
C ASP A 170 26.09 -14.31 -6.15
N GLN A 171 26.25 -15.02 -5.03
CA GLN A 171 25.57 -16.30 -4.80
C GLN A 171 24.05 -16.12 -4.75
N ALA A 172 23.57 -15.10 -4.03
CA ALA A 172 22.15 -14.78 -3.97
C ALA A 172 21.60 -14.37 -5.33
N GLN A 173 22.32 -13.55 -6.09
CA GLN A 173 21.92 -13.13 -7.44
C GLN A 173 21.78 -14.34 -8.38
N LYS A 174 22.77 -15.24 -8.43
CA LYS A 174 22.73 -16.48 -9.22
C LYS A 174 21.55 -17.36 -8.83
N LEU A 175 21.37 -17.56 -7.53
CA LEU A 175 20.25 -18.34 -7.01
C LEU A 175 18.94 -17.70 -7.46
N LEU A 176 18.73 -16.40 -7.20
CA LEU A 176 17.53 -15.63 -7.54
C LEU A 176 17.19 -15.72 -9.03
N PHE A 177 18.18 -15.55 -9.90
CA PHE A 177 18.05 -15.72 -11.35
C PHE A 177 17.44 -17.06 -11.73
N THR A 178 17.98 -18.17 -11.20
CA THR A 178 17.49 -19.52 -11.52
C THR A 178 16.01 -19.71 -11.20
N GLU A 179 15.48 -19.15 -10.10
CA GLU A 179 14.03 -19.25 -9.88
C GLU A 179 13.24 -18.26 -10.71
N ALA A 180 13.76 -17.05 -10.97
CA ALA A 180 13.08 -16.12 -11.85
C ALA A 180 12.85 -16.74 -13.23
N GLU A 181 13.87 -17.40 -13.80
CA GLU A 181 13.77 -18.14 -15.06
C GLU A 181 12.75 -19.29 -14.97
N LYS A 182 12.76 -20.05 -13.88
CA LYS A 182 11.82 -21.15 -13.66
C LYS A 182 10.36 -20.67 -13.61
N TYR A 183 10.07 -19.62 -12.83
CA TYR A 183 8.72 -19.07 -12.72
C TYR A 183 8.28 -18.37 -14.01
N ALA A 184 9.18 -17.68 -14.70
CA ALA A 184 8.93 -17.09 -16.01
C ALA A 184 8.57 -18.15 -17.06
N SER A 185 9.34 -19.25 -17.11
CA SER A 185 9.07 -20.39 -17.99
C SER A 185 7.71 -21.05 -17.68
N LEU A 186 7.39 -21.20 -16.41
CA LEU A 186 6.10 -21.75 -15.97
C LEU A 186 4.93 -20.82 -16.34
N LEU A 187 5.10 -19.51 -16.18
CA LEU A 187 4.11 -18.52 -16.59
C LEU A 187 3.85 -18.58 -18.09
N MET A 188 4.91 -18.57 -18.93
CA MET A 188 4.80 -18.72 -20.38
C MET A 188 4.00 -19.97 -20.75
N ARG A 189 4.34 -21.12 -20.15
CA ARG A 189 3.64 -22.38 -20.41
C ARG A 189 2.17 -22.31 -20.04
N ILE A 190 1.84 -21.75 -18.88
CA ILE A 190 0.44 -21.64 -18.41
C ILE A 190 -0.39 -20.75 -19.33
N VAL A 191 0.15 -19.60 -19.76
CA VAL A 191 -0.59 -18.73 -20.67
C VAL A 191 -0.71 -19.34 -22.07
N GLN A 192 0.29 -20.09 -22.55
CA GLN A 192 0.18 -20.83 -23.82
C GLN A 192 -0.85 -21.97 -23.76
N ILE A 193 -0.96 -22.67 -22.62
CA ILE A 193 -2.00 -23.69 -22.41
C ILE A 193 -3.38 -23.04 -22.39
N SER A 194 -3.51 -21.88 -21.73
CA SER A 194 -4.81 -21.23 -21.51
C SER A 194 -5.34 -20.48 -22.74
N TYR A 195 -4.44 -19.86 -23.53
CA TYR A 195 -4.82 -18.98 -24.64
C TYR A 195 -4.33 -19.47 -26.01
N GLY A 196 -3.62 -20.60 -26.07
CA GLY A 196 -2.96 -21.10 -27.28
C GLY A 196 -1.56 -20.51 -27.48
N ALA A 197 -0.79 -21.08 -28.42
CA ALA A 197 0.63 -20.77 -28.57
C ALA A 197 0.92 -19.28 -28.85
N ALA A 198 0.30 -18.72 -29.90
CA ALA A 198 0.54 -17.32 -30.29
C ALA A 198 -0.15 -16.30 -29.35
N PRO A 199 -1.45 -16.42 -29.03
CA PRO A 199 -2.09 -15.48 -28.10
C PRO A 199 -1.52 -15.57 -26.68
N GLY A 200 -1.13 -16.77 -26.24
CA GLY A 200 -0.44 -16.97 -24.96
C GLY A 200 0.94 -16.30 -24.92
N ALA A 201 1.72 -16.38 -25.99
CA ALA A 201 2.99 -15.65 -26.08
C ALA A 201 2.80 -14.12 -26.00
N LEU A 202 1.77 -13.58 -26.66
CA LEU A 202 1.42 -12.17 -26.54
C LEU A 202 1.03 -11.81 -25.10
N ARG A 203 0.16 -12.61 -24.48
CA ARG A 203 -0.23 -12.46 -23.08
C ARG A 203 0.99 -12.46 -22.15
N TYR A 204 1.94 -13.37 -22.35
CA TYR A 204 3.18 -13.40 -21.57
C TYR A 204 3.94 -12.07 -21.64
N VAL A 205 4.09 -11.49 -22.83
CA VAL A 205 4.75 -10.18 -23.03
C VAL A 205 4.01 -9.08 -22.27
N GLU A 206 2.68 -9.06 -22.32
CA GLU A 206 1.88 -8.10 -21.55
C GLU A 206 2.08 -8.24 -20.04
N LEU A 207 2.15 -9.47 -19.53
CA LEU A 207 2.40 -9.74 -18.11
C LEU A 207 3.83 -9.34 -17.69
N MET A 208 4.83 -9.51 -18.56
CA MET A 208 6.18 -8.97 -18.32
C MET A 208 6.18 -7.43 -18.27
N GLY A 209 5.44 -6.79 -19.18
CA GLY A 209 5.24 -5.34 -19.15
C GLY A 209 4.53 -4.86 -17.89
N LEU A 210 3.61 -5.65 -17.33
CA LEU A 210 3.01 -5.36 -16.02
C LEU A 210 4.04 -5.41 -14.90
N ILE A 211 4.95 -6.39 -14.88
CA ILE A 211 6.02 -6.46 -13.88
C ILE A 211 6.85 -5.17 -13.88
N GLU A 212 7.27 -4.70 -15.06
CA GLU A 212 7.99 -3.43 -15.18
C GLU A 212 7.16 -2.24 -14.64
N CYS A 213 5.88 -2.16 -15.01
CA CYS A 213 4.97 -1.13 -14.50
C CYS A 213 4.87 -1.15 -12.98
N VAL A 214 4.82 -2.35 -12.38
CA VAL A 214 4.77 -2.56 -10.94
C VAL A 214 6.06 -2.09 -10.25
N PHE A 215 7.23 -2.37 -10.82
CA PHE A 215 8.50 -1.86 -10.29
C PHE A 215 8.59 -0.34 -10.35
N ASN A 216 8.18 0.27 -11.47
CA ASN A 216 8.14 1.73 -11.63
C ASN A 216 7.17 2.39 -10.64
N ALA A 217 5.97 1.82 -10.47
CA ALA A 217 5.02 2.28 -9.47
C ALA A 217 5.56 2.12 -8.04
N GLY A 218 6.24 1.01 -7.74
CA GLY A 218 6.93 0.79 -6.47
C GLY A 218 8.00 1.84 -6.18
N ALA A 219 8.78 2.24 -7.19
CA ALA A 219 9.75 3.32 -7.08
C ALA A 219 9.08 4.68 -6.80
N LYS A 220 7.97 5.00 -7.47
CA LYS A 220 7.17 6.21 -7.20
C LYS A 220 6.56 6.20 -5.80
N HIS A 221 6.17 5.03 -5.29
CA HIS A 221 5.69 4.88 -3.93
C HIS A 221 6.77 5.16 -2.90
N ARG A 222 7.98 4.63 -3.11
CA ARG A 222 9.15 4.97 -2.29
C ARG A 222 9.41 6.47 -2.29
N GLN A 223 9.39 7.12 -3.46
CA GLN A 223 9.58 8.57 -3.56
C GLN A 223 8.54 9.36 -2.76
N LEU A 224 7.27 8.95 -2.81
CA LEU A 224 6.22 9.57 -2.01
C LEU A 224 6.50 9.44 -0.51
N LEU A 225 6.89 8.25 -0.05
CA LEU A 225 7.21 8.01 1.36
C LEU A 225 8.45 8.77 1.82
N THR A 226 9.50 8.83 1.00
CA THR A 226 10.69 9.64 1.27
C THR A 226 10.32 11.12 1.35
N TYR A 227 9.46 11.63 0.47
CA TYR A 227 8.99 13.01 0.52
C TYR A 227 8.20 13.30 1.79
N ILE A 228 7.24 12.45 2.16
CA ILE A 228 6.47 12.58 3.39
C ILE A 228 7.41 12.59 4.60
N SER A 229 8.30 11.61 4.69
CA SER A 229 9.22 11.44 5.83
C SER A 229 10.20 12.58 6.01
N ASN A 230 10.74 13.13 4.91
CA ASN A 230 11.81 14.12 4.99
C ASN A 230 11.33 15.57 4.90
N VAL A 231 10.10 15.79 4.39
CA VAL A 231 9.59 17.14 4.10
C VAL A 231 8.33 17.47 4.88
N LEU A 232 7.36 16.54 4.95
CA LEU A 232 6.03 16.86 5.47
C LEU A 232 5.83 16.50 6.93
N ASP A 233 6.35 15.36 7.37
CA ASP A 233 6.12 14.84 8.71
C ASP A 233 7.44 14.56 9.44
N PRO A 234 7.94 15.50 10.26
CA PRO A 234 9.15 15.27 11.06
C PRO A 234 8.95 14.19 12.13
N ASN A 235 7.72 13.75 12.38
CA ASN A 235 7.40 12.65 13.29
C ASN A 235 7.12 11.34 12.55
N PHE A 236 7.45 11.23 11.26
CA PHE A 236 7.20 10.02 10.46
C PHE A 236 7.73 8.74 11.13
N ASP A 237 8.91 8.81 11.75
CA ASP A 237 9.52 7.67 12.46
C ASP A 237 8.78 7.27 13.76
N ARG A 238 7.87 8.12 14.27
CA ARG A 238 7.02 7.79 15.42
C ARG A 238 5.79 6.99 15.01
N VAL A 239 5.29 7.19 13.79
CA VAL A 239 4.08 6.54 13.27
C VAL A 239 4.38 5.33 12.37
N MET A 240 5.58 5.28 11.80
CA MET A 240 6.07 4.16 11.00
C MET A 240 7.10 3.36 11.81
N PRO A 241 6.95 2.03 11.97
CA PRO A 241 7.96 1.22 12.65
C PRO A 241 9.35 1.42 12.04
N PRO A 242 10.43 1.57 12.84
CA PRO A 242 11.74 2.01 12.35
C PRO A 242 12.30 1.18 11.19
N MET A 243 12.13 -0.15 11.24
CA MET A 243 12.56 -1.05 10.17
C MET A 243 11.80 -0.77 8.86
N LEU A 244 10.50 -0.48 8.94
CA LEU A 244 9.68 -0.18 7.77
C LEU A 244 9.93 1.21 7.23
N ALA A 245 10.11 2.21 8.10
CA ALA A 245 10.53 3.54 7.71
C ALA A 245 11.82 3.43 6.89
N LYS A 246 12.80 2.70 7.42
CA LYS A 246 14.08 2.48 6.74
C LYS A 246 13.95 1.73 5.42
N ILE A 247 13.20 0.63 5.37
CA ILE A 247 12.94 -0.14 4.14
C ILE A 247 12.20 0.68 3.09
N SER A 248 11.35 1.63 3.51
CA SER A 248 10.44 2.36 2.62
C SER A 248 10.93 3.73 2.20
N THR A 249 11.89 4.34 2.93
CA THR A 249 12.39 5.69 2.66
C THR A 249 13.86 5.73 2.25
N LYS A 250 14.68 4.77 2.70
CA LYS A 250 16.06 4.64 2.24
C LYS A 250 16.07 3.68 1.05
N GLY A 251 16.85 3.99 0.02
CA GLY A 251 17.16 3.07 -1.07
C GLY A 251 17.89 1.82 -0.55
N PRO A 252 18.51 0.99 -1.40
CA PRO A 252 19.26 -0.19 -0.94
C PRO A 252 20.16 0.19 0.24
N VAL A 253 19.82 -0.35 1.40
CA VAL A 253 20.37 0.05 2.69
C VAL A 253 21.75 -0.56 2.82
N GLU A 254 22.78 0.25 3.05
CA GLU A 254 24.04 -0.30 3.52
C GLU A 254 23.86 -0.87 4.93
N LEU A 255 24.14 -2.17 5.04
CA LEU A 255 23.71 -3.01 6.17
C LEU A 255 24.39 -2.65 7.49
N HIS A 256 25.57 -2.03 7.43
CA HIS A 256 26.29 -1.52 8.60
C HIS A 256 25.52 -0.40 9.33
N GLN A 257 24.52 0.21 8.69
CA GLN A 257 23.67 1.23 9.33
C GLN A 257 22.46 0.64 10.08
N LEU A 258 22.24 -0.69 10.01
CA LEU A 258 21.02 -1.37 10.53
C LEU A 258 21.16 -1.97 11.93
N LEU A 259 22.38 -2.08 12.47
CA LEU A 259 22.60 -2.68 13.78
C LEU A 259 23.32 -1.67 14.67
N PRO A 260 22.79 -1.32 15.86
CA PRO A 260 23.61 -0.72 16.89
C PRO A 260 24.59 -1.79 17.38
N TYR A 261 25.89 -1.47 17.40
CA TYR A 261 26.87 -2.22 18.18
C TYR A 261 26.56 -2.06 19.67
#